data_AF-A0A0V0GST9-F1
#
_entry.id   AF-A0A0V0GST9-F1
#
_cell.length_a   1.000
_cell.length_b   1.000
_cell.length_c   1.000
_cell.angle_alpha   90.00
_cell.angle_beta   90.00
_cell.angle_gamma   90.00
#
_symmetry.space_group_name_H-M   'P 1'
#
loop_
_entity.id
_entity.type
_entity.pdbx_description
1 polymer ?
#
loop_
_entity_poly.entity_id
_entity_poly.type
_entity_poly.pdbx_seq_one_letter_code
_entity_poly.pdbx_strand_id
1 'polypeptide(L)' 'RDARVQVNPNASTTASRIRDFTRMNPPTFYGSKVDKDSQGFIDEGFKMFDAMGVSPREKAELVAYQLKDVA' A
#
# COMPACT_ATOMS: atom_id res chain seq x y z
N ARG A 1 3.45 -1.63 -35.39
CA ARG A 1 2.72 -0.66 -34.53
C ARG A 1 3.05 -1.01 -33.10
N ASP A 2 4.11 -0.44 -32.55
CA ASP A 2 4.45 -0.58 -31.13
C ASP A 2 3.42 0.21 -30.33
N ALA A 3 2.41 -0.50 -29.81
CA ALA A 3 1.51 0.05 -28.83
C ALA A 3 2.31 0.27 -27.54
N ARG A 4 3.03 1.39 -27.48
CA ARG A 4 3.58 1.91 -26.24
C ARG A 4 2.38 2.11 -25.33
N VAL A 5 2.21 1.22 -24.36
CA VAL A 5 1.27 1.45 -23.25
C VAL A 5 1.72 2.78 -22.66
N GLN A 6 0.99 3.85 -22.96
CA GLN A 6 1.19 5.13 -22.29
C GLN A 6 0.77 4.90 -20.85
N VAL A 7 1.72 4.44 -20.04
CA VAL A 7 1.56 4.45 -18.59
C VAL A 7 1.48 5.92 -18.24
N ASN A 8 0.29 6.36 -17.87
CA ASN A 8 0.06 7.72 -17.40
C ASN A 8 1.12 8.00 -16.32
N PRO A 9 2.03 8.98 -16.50
CA PRO A 9 3.10 9.25 -15.54
C PRO A 9 2.52 9.58 -14.15
N ASN A 10 1.27 10.04 -14.11
CA ASN A 10 0.53 10.35 -12.91
C ASN A 10 0.17 9.07 -12.14
N ALA A 11 -0.10 7.95 -12.83
CA ALA A 11 -0.44 6.65 -12.25
C ALA A 11 0.78 5.95 -11.61
N SER A 12 2.00 6.29 -12.01
CA SER A 12 3.25 5.76 -11.43
C SER A 12 3.80 6.58 -10.26
N THR A 13 3.08 7.59 -9.78
CA THR A 13 3.53 8.41 -8.64
C THR A 13 3.17 7.75 -7.31
N THR A 14 4.03 7.92 -6.29
CA THR A 14 3.73 7.54 -4.89
C THR A 14 2.38 8.11 -4.44
N ALA A 15 2.05 9.36 -4.80
CA ALA A 15 0.77 9.99 -4.42
C ALA A 15 -0.45 9.28 -5.04
N SER A 16 -0.39 8.87 -6.31
CA SER A 16 -1.47 8.06 -6.90
C SER A 16 -1.58 6.70 -6.23
N ARG A 17 -0.45 6.05 -5.92
CA ARG A 17 -0.43 4.77 -5.20
C ARG A 17 -1.00 4.87 -3.78
N ILE A 18 -0.69 5.95 -3.05
CA ILE A 18 -1.32 6.25 -1.75
C ILE A 18 -2.83 6.43 -1.91
N ARG A 19 -3.29 7.21 -2.88
CA ARG A 19 -4.72 7.41 -3.14
C ARG A 19 -5.43 6.10 -3.46
N ASP A 20 -4.85 5.29 -4.34
CA ASP A 20 -5.44 4.02 -4.76
C ASP A 20 -5.47 3.03 -3.58
N PHE A 21 -4.41 3.00 -2.77
CA PHE A 21 -4.37 2.26 -1.51
C PHE A 21 -5.47 2.69 -0.54
N THR A 22 -5.66 4.00 -0.28
CA THR A 22 -6.73 4.49 0.59
C THR A 22 -8.13 4.11 0.08
N ARG A 23 -8.34 4.09 -1.26
CA ARG A 23 -9.62 3.70 -1.87
C ARG A 23 -9.95 2.22 -1.76
N MET A 24 -8.96 1.35 -1.55
CA MET A 24 -9.18 -0.08 -1.36
C MET A 24 -9.68 -0.44 0.05
N ASN A 25 -9.88 0.55 0.93
CA ASN A 25 -10.24 0.34 2.34
C ASN A 25 -9.28 -0.65 3.01
N PRO A 26 -7.97 -0.31 3.08
CA PRO A 26 -6.96 -1.22 3.57
C PRO A 26 -7.22 -1.53 5.05
N PRO A 27 -6.79 -2.70 5.54
CA PRO A 27 -6.83 -2.99 6.97
C PRO A 27 -6.14 -1.87 7.76
N THR A 28 -6.82 -1.35 8.78
CA THR A 28 -6.24 -0.36 9.71
C THR A 28 -5.55 -1.09 10.86
N PHE A 29 -4.27 -0.74 11.12
CA PHE A 29 -3.56 -1.22 12.29
C PHE A 29 -3.96 -0.37 13.50
N TYR A 30 -4.63 -0.98 14.47
CA TYR A 30 -4.85 -0.36 15.77
C TYR A 30 -3.81 -0.98 16.70
N GLY A 31 -2.70 -0.29 16.94
CA GLY A 31 -1.49 -0.80 17.61
C GLY A 31 -1.62 -1.32 19.05
N SER A 32 -2.83 -1.65 19.51
CA SER A 32 -3.11 -2.18 20.84
C SER A 32 -4.05 -3.39 20.89
N LYS A 33 -4.58 -3.87 19.76
CA LYS A 33 -5.45 -5.06 19.77
C LYS A 33 -4.62 -6.35 19.75
N VAL A 34 -4.35 -6.89 20.94
CA VAL A 34 -3.75 -8.22 21.20
C VAL A 34 -4.47 -9.36 20.44
N ASP A 35 -5.73 -9.16 20.06
CA ASP A 35 -6.58 -10.16 19.39
C ASP A 35 -6.37 -10.26 17.87
N LYS A 36 -5.70 -9.28 17.24
CA LYS A 36 -5.39 -9.34 15.80
C LYS A 36 -3.96 -9.83 15.64
N ASP A 37 -3.79 -10.98 14.99
CA ASP A 37 -2.48 -11.51 14.64
C ASP A 37 -1.67 -10.44 13.88
N SER A 38 -0.64 -9.91 14.56
CA SER A 38 0.24 -8.89 14.01
C SER A 38 0.87 -9.35 12.69
N GLN A 39 1.10 -10.66 12.54
CA GLN A 39 1.62 -11.23 11.30
C GLN A 39 0.56 -11.25 10.20
N GLY A 40 -0.66 -11.69 10.50
CA GLY A 40 -1.78 -11.66 9.55
C GLY A 40 -2.09 -10.26 9.00
N PHE A 41 -1.98 -9.21 9.83
CA PHE A 41 -2.11 -7.83 9.36
C PHE A 41 -1.01 -7.44 8.35
N ILE A 42 0.24 -7.80 8.67
CA ILE A 42 1.39 -7.53 7.80
C ILE A 42 1.23 -8.28 6.48
N ASP A 43 0.87 -9.56 6.52
CA ASP A 43 0.71 -10.41 5.34
C ASP A 43 -0.42 -9.92 4.43
N GLU A 44 -1.54 -9.45 5.00
CA GLU A 44 -2.65 -8.86 4.25
C GLU A 44 -2.26 -7.52 3.59
N GLY A 45 -1.51 -6.68 4.31
CA GLY A 45 -0.92 -5.45 3.76
C GLY A 45 0.01 -5.73 2.58
N PHE A 46 0.91 -6.72 2.71
CA PHE A 46 1.83 -7.09 1.64
C PHE A 46 1.12 -7.69 0.42
N LYS A 47 0.10 -8.54 0.59
CA LYS A 47 -0.70 -9.09 -0.52
C LYS A 47 -1.37 -7.99 -1.36
N MET A 48 -1.91 -6.98 -0.69
CA MET A 48 -2.51 -5.82 -1.37
C MET A 48 -1.47 -4.99 -2.12
N PHE A 49 -0.28 -4.79 -1.53
CA PHE A 49 0.82 -4.14 -2.22
C PHE A 49 1.29 -4.92 -3.46
N ASP A 50 1.35 -6.24 -3.37
CA ASP A 50 1.67 -7.09 -4.53
C ASP A 50 0.61 -6.99 -5.62
N ALA A 51 -0.68 -6.99 -5.26
CA ALA A 51 -1.79 -6.82 -6.20
C ALA A 51 -1.77 -5.46 -6.93
N MET A 52 -1.28 -4.40 -6.27
CA MET A 52 -1.09 -3.08 -6.89
C MET A 52 0.16 -2.97 -7.76
N GLY A 53 1.05 -3.96 -7.73
CA GLY A 53 2.34 -3.88 -8.43
C GLY A 53 3.21 -2.71 -7.93
N VAL A 54 3.17 -2.43 -6.62
CA VAL A 54 4.06 -1.41 -6.01
C VAL A 54 5.47 -1.96 -5.81
N SER A 55 6.47 -1.11 -6.06
CA SER A 55 7.87 -1.46 -5.89
C SER A 55 8.25 -1.57 -4.40
N PRO A 56 9.34 -2.27 -4.04
CA PRO A 56 9.78 -2.38 -2.64
C PRO A 56 9.96 -1.03 -1.93
N ARG A 57 10.44 -0.01 -2.64
CA ARG A 57 10.59 1.37 -2.14
C ARG A 57 9.24 1.97 -1.73
N GLU A 58 8.20 1.73 -2.52
CA GLU A 58 6.87 2.30 -2.30
C GLU A 58 6.10 1.56 -1.23
N LYS A 59 6.32 0.24 -1.10
CA LYS A 59 5.85 -0.52 0.06
C LYS A 59 6.35 0.10 1.36
N ALA A 60 7.63 0.47 1.42
CA ALA A 60 8.19 1.15 2.59
C ALA A 60 7.55 2.53 2.83
N GLU A 61 7.31 3.32 1.78
CA GLU A 61 6.61 4.62 1.88
C GLU A 61 5.16 4.47 2.37
N LEU A 62 4.44 3.45 1.91
CA LEU A 62 3.06 3.16 2.31
C LEU A 62 2.96 2.62 3.74
N VAL A 63 3.86 1.73 4.14
CA VAL A 63 3.96 1.25 5.54
C VAL A 63 4.27 2.42 6.47
N ALA A 64 5.22 3.28 6.08
CA ALA A 64 5.51 4.49 6.84
C ALA A 64 4.29 5.42 6.92
N TYR A 65 3.48 5.54 5.86
CA TYR A 65 2.23 6.30 5.91
C TYR A 65 1.23 5.73 6.93
N GLN A 66 1.06 4.40 6.98
CA GLN A 66 0.17 3.76 7.97
C GLN A 66 0.68 3.85 9.41
N LEU A 67 1.99 3.79 9.63
CA LEU A 67 2.58 3.83 10.98
C LEU A 67 2.61 5.25 11.58
N LYS A 68 2.61 6.29 10.74
CA LYS A 68 2.64 7.70 11.18
C LYS A 68 1.44 8.13 12.02
N ASP A 69 0.33 7.39 11.97
CA ASP A 69 -0.90 7.67 12.75
C ASP A 69 -0.98 6.84 14.05
N VAL A 70 0.03 6.01 14.33
CA VAL A 70 0.06 5.07 15.48
C VAL A 70 1.14 5.45 16.51
N ALA A 71 2.07 6.33 16.16
CA ALA A 71 3.20 6.77 17.00
C ALA A 71 2.91 8.07 17.76
#